data_AF-A0A933VYF4-F1
#
_entry.id   AF-A0A933VYF4-F1
#
_cell.length_a   1.000
_cell.length_b   1.000
_cell.length_c   1.000
_cell.angle_alpha   90.00
_cell.angle_beta   90.00
_cell.angle_gamma   90.00
#
_symmetry.space_group_name_H-M   'P 1'
#
loop_
_entity.id
_entity.type
_entity.pdbx_description
1 polymer ?
#
loop_
_entity_poly.entity_id
_entity_poly.type
_entity_poly.pdbx_seq_one_letter_code
_entity_poly.pdbx_strand_id
1 'polypeptide(L)'
;MTGRTALGKAVFGIILLMAASAWAVSSSLWEVDSKEDFDSGEPDGVSVWAPGQITLGPKAVVTEIDALYVWALAEDGKGNIY
;
A
#
# COMPACT_ATOMS: atom_id res chain seq x y z
N MET A 1 -20.14 45.61 -20.82
CA MET A 1 -20.60 44.23 -20.48
C MET A 1 -19.67 43.13 -21.02
N THR A 2 -18.47 43.48 -21.53
CA THR A 2 -17.55 42.55 -22.23
C THR A 2 -16.51 41.88 -21.31
N GLY A 3 -16.26 42.45 -20.11
CA GLY A 3 -15.24 41.93 -19.18
C GLY A 3 -15.65 40.65 -18.43
N ARG A 4 -16.94 40.50 -18.09
CA ARG A 4 -17.46 39.31 -17.37
C ARG A 4 -17.42 38.05 -18.23
N THR A 5 -17.65 38.16 -19.53
CA THR A 5 -17.61 37.04 -20.48
C THR A 5 -16.18 36.63 -20.83
N ALA A 6 -15.24 37.58 -20.87
CA ALA A 6 -13.82 37.30 -21.05
C ALA A 6 -13.23 36.55 -19.84
N LEU A 7 -13.56 36.98 -18.62
CA LEU A 7 -13.14 36.30 -17.39
C LEU A 7 -13.70 34.86 -17.31
N GLY A 8 -14.97 34.67 -17.68
CA GLY A 8 -15.58 33.33 -17.72
C GLY A 8 -14.90 32.38 -18.73
N LYS A 9 -14.52 32.89 -19.90
CA LYS A 9 -13.75 32.12 -20.90
C LYS A 9 -12.35 31.76 -20.39
N ALA A 10 -11.67 32.67 -19.71
CA ALA A 10 -10.36 32.41 -19.13
C ALA A 10 -10.43 31.34 -18.04
N VAL A 11 -11.41 31.42 -17.14
CA VAL A 11 -11.64 30.41 -16.09
C VAL A 11 -11.97 29.05 -16.70
N PHE A 12 -12.83 29.00 -17.72
CA PHE A 12 -13.17 27.75 -18.41
C PHE A 12 -11.94 27.12 -19.09
N GLY A 13 -11.08 27.93 -19.71
CA GLY A 13 -9.82 27.48 -20.30
C GLY A 13 -8.86 26.89 -19.25
N ILE A 14 -8.73 27.53 -18.09
CA ILE A 14 -7.89 27.04 -16.99
C ILE A 14 -8.40 25.69 -16.46
N ILE A 15 -9.71 25.52 -16.30
CA ILE A 15 -10.30 24.26 -15.84
C ILE A 15 -10.02 23.13 -16.85
N LEU A 16 -10.12 23.40 -18.15
CA LEU A 16 -9.79 22.43 -19.21
C LEU A 16 -8.32 22.00 -19.17
N LEU A 17 -7.41 22.93 -18.92
CA LEU A 17 -5.97 22.65 -18.79
C LEU A 17 -5.65 21.77 -17.57
N MET A 18 -6.33 21.98 -16.44
CA MET A 18 -6.13 21.17 -15.23
C MET A 18 -6.75 19.77 -15.33
N ALA A 19 -7.81 19.60 -16.14
CA ALA A 19 -8.38 18.28 -16.40
C ALA A 19 -7.45 17.39 -17.25
N ALA A 20 -6.55 17.99 -18.05
CA ALA A 20 -5.62 17.24 -18.90
C ALA A 20 -4.51 16.49 -18.13
N SER A 21 -4.26 16.88 -16.86
CA SER A 21 -3.29 16.20 -15.98
C SER A 21 -3.89 15.03 -15.20
N ALA A 22 -5.16 14.69 -15.42
CA ALA A 22 -5.77 13.47 -14.88
C ALA A 22 -5.35 12.26 -15.72
N TRP A 23 -4.07 11.90 -15.67
CA TRP A 23 -3.61 10.63 -16.24
C TRP A 23 -4.02 9.48 -15.33
N ALA A 24 -4.50 8.39 -15.93
CA ALA A 24 -4.81 7.17 -15.21
C ALA A 24 -3.51 6.57 -14.67
N VAL A 25 -3.45 6.34 -13.37
CA VAL A 25 -2.37 5.56 -12.76
C VAL A 25 -2.52 4.13 -13.25
N SER A 26 -1.50 3.63 -13.96
CA SER A 26 -1.46 2.24 -14.40
C SER A 26 -1.04 1.37 -13.22
N SER A 27 -1.85 0.38 -12.86
CA SER A 27 -1.44 -0.64 -11.91
C SER A 27 -0.36 -1.51 -12.56
N SER A 28 0.82 -1.58 -11.94
CA SER A 28 1.83 -2.56 -12.32
C SER A 28 1.47 -3.90 -11.68
N LEU A 29 1.34 -4.94 -12.51
CA LEU A 29 1.36 -6.32 -12.03
C LEU A 29 2.83 -6.76 -12.01
N TRP A 30 3.29 -7.18 -10.85
CA TRP A 30 4.62 -7.75 -10.67
C TRP A 30 4.46 -9.20 -10.25
N GLU A 31 5.40 -10.03 -10.69
CA GLU A 31 5.49 -11.46 -10.38
C GLU A 31 6.90 -11.73 -9.89
N VAL A 32 7.02 -12.64 -8.91
CA VAL A 32 8.31 -13.10 -8.38
C VAL A 32 8.43 -14.56 -8.78
N ASP A 33 9.31 -14.83 -9.74
CA ASP A 33 9.43 -16.15 -10.38
C ASP A 33 10.46 -17.06 -9.69
N SER A 34 11.31 -16.53 -8.80
CA SER A 34 12.37 -17.31 -8.14
C SER A 34 12.25 -17.31 -6.62
N LYS A 35 12.68 -18.43 -6.02
CA LYS A 35 12.73 -18.56 -4.56
C LYS A 35 13.81 -17.66 -3.95
N GLU A 36 14.96 -17.49 -4.61
CA GLU A 36 15.98 -16.55 -4.14
C GLU A 36 15.45 -15.12 -4.06
N ASP A 37 14.70 -14.66 -5.07
CA ASP A 37 14.15 -13.30 -5.07
C ASP A 37 13.10 -13.14 -3.95
N PHE A 38 12.27 -14.17 -3.72
CA PHE A 38 11.32 -14.19 -2.61
C PHE A 38 12.01 -14.15 -1.24
N ASP A 39 13.02 -15.00 -1.02
CA ASP A 39 13.75 -15.09 0.24
C ASP A 39 14.63 -13.85 0.50
N SER A 40 14.98 -13.09 -0.54
CA SER A 40 15.73 -11.82 -0.43
C SER A 40 14.86 -10.61 -0.08
N GLY A 41 13.53 -10.74 -0.19
CA GLY A 41 12.58 -9.68 0.10
C GLY A 41 12.30 -9.55 1.61
N GLU A 42 12.00 -8.33 2.05
CA GLU A 42 11.54 -8.07 3.43
C GLU A 42 10.00 -8.04 3.45
N PRO A 43 9.33 -8.89 4.26
CA PRO A 43 7.87 -8.88 4.37
C PRO A 43 7.38 -7.67 5.17
N ASP A 44 6.89 -6.65 4.47
CA ASP A 44 6.30 -5.45 5.07
C ASP A 44 4.76 -5.52 5.09
N GLY A 45 4.16 -5.49 6.28
CA GLY A 45 2.70 -5.46 6.46
C GLY A 45 1.96 -6.73 6.01
N VAL A 46 2.67 -7.84 5.83
CA VAL A 46 2.13 -9.12 5.37
C VAL A 46 2.49 -10.26 6.31
N SER A 47 1.73 -11.36 6.23
CA SER A 47 2.06 -12.63 6.89
C SER A 47 2.35 -13.68 5.83
N VAL A 48 3.46 -14.40 6.00
CA VAL A 48 3.89 -15.48 5.10
C VAL A 48 3.64 -16.81 5.79
N TRP A 49 2.80 -17.64 5.19
CA TRP A 49 2.45 -18.97 5.68
C TRP A 49 3.15 -20.02 4.84
N ALA A 50 3.70 -21.07 5.45
CA ALA A 50 4.13 -22.24 4.70
C ALA A 50 2.92 -22.87 3.99
N PRO A 51 3.00 -23.22 2.68
CA PRO A 51 4.20 -23.38 1.85
C PRO A 51 4.62 -22.16 0.99
N GLY A 52 4.12 -20.96 1.27
CA GLY A 52 4.43 -19.71 0.52
C GLY A 52 3.22 -18.81 0.32
N GLN A 53 2.13 -19.01 1.06
CA GLN A 53 0.93 -18.19 0.95
C GLN A 53 1.16 -16.85 1.66
N ILE A 54 0.91 -15.74 0.95
CA ILE A 54 0.99 -14.39 1.52
C ILE A 54 -0.44 -13.90 1.83
N THR A 55 -0.65 -13.41 3.05
CA THR A 55 -1.88 -12.73 3.46
C THR A 55 -1.55 -11.34 4.01
N LEU A 56 -2.56 -10.46 4.09
CA LEU A 56 -2.39 -9.20 4.82
C LEU A 56 -2.06 -9.50 6.30
N GLY A 57 -1.08 -8.78 6.83
CA GLY A 57 -0.68 -8.90 8.22
C GLY A 57 -1.71 -8.26 9.16
N PRO A 58 -1.85 -8.76 10.40
CA PRO A 58 -2.70 -8.12 11.40
C PRO A 58 -2.15 -6.74 11.75
N LYS A 59 -3.04 -5.81 12.13
CA LYS A 59 -2.64 -4.56 12.78
C LYS A 59 -2.29 -4.83 14.24
N ALA A 60 -1.09 -5.33 14.48
CA ALA A 60 -0.61 -5.66 15.83
C ALA A 60 0.78 -5.08 16.07
N VAL A 61 1.05 -4.73 17.32
CA VAL A 61 2.42 -4.45 17.77
C VAL A 61 3.02 -5.79 18.18
N VAL A 62 3.88 -6.32 17.31
CA VAL A 62 4.64 -7.54 17.60
C VAL A 62 5.86 -7.13 18.43
N THR A 63 5.98 -7.71 19.63
CA THR A 63 7.20 -7.54 20.43
C THR A 63 8.35 -8.27 19.73
N GLU A 64 9.59 -7.78 19.83
CA GLU A 64 10.73 -8.58 19.35
C GLU A 64 10.78 -9.90 20.14
N ILE A 65 10.61 -11.01 19.42
CA ILE A 65 10.71 -12.35 19.96
C ILE A 65 12.05 -12.92 19.51
N ASP A 66 13.01 -13.02 20.44
CA ASP A 66 14.31 -13.68 20.21
C ASP A 66 14.15 -15.21 20.30
N ALA A 67 13.37 -15.78 19.39
CA ALA A 67 13.18 -17.22 19.29
C ALA A 67 13.07 -17.66 17.83
N LEU A 68 13.68 -18.80 17.51
CA LEU A 68 13.64 -19.38 16.17
C LEU A 68 12.23 -19.88 15.79
N TYR A 69 11.45 -20.31 16.78
CA TYR A 69 10.08 -20.81 16.60
C TYR A 69 9.19 -20.35 17.75
N VAL A 70 7.98 -19.92 17.40
CA VAL A 70 6.94 -19.53 18.35
C VAL A 70 5.73 -20.44 18.14
N TRP A 71 5.35 -21.18 19.18
CA TRP A 71 4.30 -22.20 19.11
C TRP A 71 2.93 -21.69 19.58
N ALA A 72 2.92 -20.59 20.33
CA ALA A 72 1.72 -19.95 20.83
C ALA A 72 1.97 -18.44 20.93
N LEU A 73 0.95 -17.66 20.59
CA LEU A 73 0.93 -16.21 20.72
C LEU A 73 -0.28 -15.83 21.57
N ALA A 74 -0.15 -14.78 22.38
CA ALA A 74 -1.25 -14.19 23.14
C ALA A 74 -1.38 -12.70 22.84
N GLU A 75 -2.61 -12.20 22.82
CA GLU A 75 -2.94 -10.78 22.65
C GLU A 75 -3.40 -10.20 23.99
N ASP A 76 -2.88 -9.03 24.36
CA ASP A 76 -3.37 -8.28 25.51
C ASP A 76 -4.57 -7.38 25.15
N GLY A 77 -5.19 -6.75 26.15
CA GLY A 77 -6.32 -5.83 25.92
C GLY A 77 -5.97 -4.53 25.15
N LYS A 78 -4.71 -4.33 24.78
CA LYS A 78 -4.21 -3.18 24.01
C LYS A 78 -3.81 -3.56 22.58
N GLY A 79 -3.90 -4.84 22.21
CA GLY A 79 -3.51 -5.34 20.89
C GLY A 79 -2.02 -5.62 20.72
N ASN A 80 -1.27 -5.79 21.82
CA ASN A 80 0.12 -6.24 21.77
C ASN A 80 0.16 -7.76 21.69
N ILE A 81 1.04 -8.29 20.84
CA ILE A 81 1.27 -9.73 20.69
C ILE A 81 2.59 -10.12 21.36
N TYR A 82 2.54 -11.21 22.13
CA TYR A 82 3.66 -11.85 22.85
C TYR A 82 3.72 -13.35 22.56
#